data_AF-A0A7E5WWP1-F1
#
_entry.id   AF-A0A7E5WWP1-F1
#
_cell.length_a   1.000
_cell.length_b   1.000
_cell.length_c   1.000
_cell.angle_alpha   90.00
_cell.angle_beta   90.00
_cell.angle_gamma   90.00
#
_symmetry.space_group_name_H-M   'P 1'
#
loop_
_entity.id
_entity.type
_entity.pdbx_description
1 polymer ?
#
loop_
_entity_poly.entity_id
_entity_poly.type
_entity_poly.pdbx_seq_one_letter_code
_entity_poly.pdbx_strand_id
1 'polypeptide(L)'
;MRVRGRIEASLAPTETKRPVILDGRHPLTKLLVEKEHCAAGHANRERVTNDLRQRYWIIHIRPTVRAVERSCAFCRRRRATPRTPATGDLPRARLDPFHRPFTNCGVNYFGPMMVKVGRRREKRWGALFTCLTCRAVHLELVASLSTDSAIMALRRMAARRGWPRLMYSDNATNFRGADQELRNAYAEWAPALRDEGLLHRMEWRFIPPGAPNQGGAWERMVRSVKTALSVTLREKAPAEEVLLTLLTEAEFSINARPLTHVSVNPSDPEALTPNHFLLGSSGGLPTTGPCNEADRRTWRVSQALADHFWRRWVHEYLPTLIPRGEPRNNARPVQTGDVVLIVDSTLPRNTWPMGVVERTHSGPDGSIRVVEVRTRTGTFRRPVGKLVVLLKKEEATQAAPGGELLRTPS
;
A
#
# COMPACT_ATOMS: atom_id res chain seq x y z
N MET A 1 -52.48 -11.60 18.13
CA MET A 1 -53.02 -10.33 18.66
C MET A 1 -52.81 -9.23 17.61
N ARG A 2 -53.73 -8.26 17.46
CA ARG A 2 -53.62 -7.15 16.50
C ARG A 2 -53.74 -5.81 17.23
N VAL A 3 -53.03 -4.79 16.75
CA VAL A 3 -53.11 -3.42 17.30
C VAL A 3 -54.49 -2.84 17.01
N ARG A 4 -55.06 -2.12 17.97
CA ARG A 4 -56.23 -1.25 17.78
C ARG A 4 -55.76 0.20 17.91
N GLY A 5 -56.19 1.06 16.98
CA GLY A 5 -55.73 2.44 16.90
C GLY A 5 -56.85 3.40 16.51
N ARG A 6 -56.50 4.68 16.31
CA ARG A 6 -57.45 5.78 16.02
C ARG A 6 -57.80 5.95 14.54
N ILE A 7 -57.33 5.05 13.68
CA ILE A 7 -57.44 5.17 12.21
C ILE A 7 -58.49 4.23 11.60
N GLU A 8 -59.49 3.79 12.38
CA GLU A 8 -60.53 2.87 11.91
C GLU A 8 -61.37 3.43 10.76
N ALA A 9 -61.63 4.74 10.79
CA ALA A 9 -62.38 5.45 9.75
C ALA A 9 -61.62 5.57 8.41
N SER A 10 -60.37 5.12 8.34
CA SER A 10 -59.57 5.12 7.11
C SER A 10 -60.08 4.10 6.08
N LEU A 11 -60.03 4.48 4.80
CA LEU A 11 -60.27 3.60 3.64
C LEU A 11 -59.13 2.58 3.39
N ALA A 12 -58.05 2.62 4.18
CA ALA A 12 -56.94 1.70 4.04
C ALA A 12 -57.33 0.23 4.36
N PRO A 13 -56.61 -0.76 3.82
CA PRO A 13 -56.84 -2.18 4.11
C PRO A 13 -56.78 -2.51 5.61
N THR A 14 -57.56 -3.51 6.05
CA THR A 14 -57.63 -3.94 7.45
C THR A 14 -56.26 -4.31 8.04
N GLU A 15 -55.36 -4.85 7.21
CA GLU A 15 -54.00 -5.22 7.62
C GLU A 15 -53.15 -4.00 8.02
N THR A 16 -53.37 -2.86 7.37
CA THR A 16 -52.70 -1.60 7.67
C THR A 16 -53.35 -0.93 8.89
N LYS A 17 -54.68 -1.03 9.03
CA LYS A 17 -55.42 -0.47 10.18
C LYS A 17 -55.19 -1.26 11.47
N ARG A 18 -55.02 -2.57 11.36
CA ARG A 18 -54.87 -3.52 12.48
C ARG A 18 -53.70 -4.48 12.23
N PRO A 19 -52.45 -3.99 12.26
CA PRO A 19 -51.28 -4.82 12.03
C PRO A 19 -51.16 -5.90 13.12
N VAL A 20 -50.62 -7.06 12.73
CA VAL A 20 -50.35 -8.17 13.66
C VAL A 20 -49.21 -7.79 14.59
N ILE A 21 -49.41 -8.01 15.89
CA ILE A 21 -48.37 -7.79 16.90
C ILE A 21 -47.46 -9.01 16.94
N LEU A 22 -46.16 -8.78 16.78
CA LEU A 22 -45.12 -9.80 16.86
C LEU A 22 -44.04 -9.36 17.84
N ASP A 23 -43.43 -10.31 18.55
CA ASP A 23 -42.24 -10.04 19.36
C ASP A 23 -40.98 -10.32 18.54
N GLY A 24 -40.13 -9.31 18.36
CA GLY A 24 -38.85 -9.41 17.66
C GLY A 24 -37.86 -10.40 18.28
N ARG A 25 -38.05 -10.83 19.53
CA ARG A 25 -37.22 -11.86 20.17
C ARG A 25 -37.57 -13.27 19.67
N HIS A 26 -38.80 -13.48 19.21
CA HIS A 26 -39.30 -14.79 18.82
C HIS A 26 -38.61 -15.30 17.54
N PRO A 27 -38.20 -16.58 17.46
CA PRO A 27 -37.49 -17.14 16.30
C PRO A 27 -38.23 -16.95 14.96
N LEU A 28 -39.56 -17.16 14.96
CA LEU A 28 -40.40 -16.96 13.77
C LEU A 28 -40.31 -15.51 13.24
N THR A 29 -40.30 -14.52 14.13
CA THR A 29 -40.22 -13.11 13.75
C THR A 29 -38.84 -12.77 13.21
N LYS A 30 -37.77 -13.40 13.72
CA LYS A 30 -36.41 -13.26 13.14
C LYS A 30 -36.34 -13.80 11.72
N LEU A 31 -36.92 -14.98 11.45
CA LEU A 31 -36.99 -15.56 10.11
C LEU A 31 -37.80 -14.68 9.14
N LEU A 32 -38.91 -14.11 9.61
CA LEU A 32 -39.70 -13.15 8.83
C LEU A 32 -38.87 -11.90 8.47
N VAL A 33 -38.16 -11.33 9.45
CA VAL A 33 -37.29 -10.17 9.25
C VAL A 33 -36.13 -10.51 8.30
N GLU A 34 -35.60 -11.73 8.35
CA GLU A 34 -34.57 -12.22 7.42
C GLU A 34 -35.08 -12.34 5.99
N LYS A 35 -36.29 -12.91 5.81
CA LYS A 35 -36.94 -12.98 4.49
C LYS A 35 -37.11 -11.58 3.88
N GLU A 36 -37.65 -10.63 4.64
CA GLU A 36 -37.85 -9.25 4.15
C GLU A 36 -36.52 -8.50 3.93
N HIS A 37 -35.51 -8.75 4.76
CA HIS A 37 -34.17 -8.21 4.56
C HIS A 37 -33.54 -8.68 3.24
N CYS A 38 -33.71 -9.95 2.88
CA CYS A 38 -33.25 -10.52 1.61
C CYS A 38 -34.09 -10.01 0.42
N ALA A 39 -35.42 -9.95 0.56
CA ALA A 39 -36.32 -9.44 -0.48
C ALA A 39 -36.05 -7.95 -0.81
N ALA A 40 -35.68 -7.16 0.20
CA ALA A 40 -35.26 -5.77 0.02
C ALA A 40 -33.84 -5.63 -0.59
N GLY A 41 -33.21 -6.72 -1.02
CA GLY A 41 -31.87 -6.70 -1.63
C GLY A 41 -30.77 -6.25 -0.67
N HIS A 42 -30.90 -6.56 0.62
CA HIS A 42 -29.95 -6.15 1.67
C HIS A 42 -29.79 -4.61 1.78
N ALA A 43 -30.90 -3.89 1.58
CA ALA A 43 -30.94 -2.43 1.70
C ALA A 43 -30.70 -1.94 3.15
N ASN A 44 -30.68 -0.63 3.33
CA ASN A 44 -30.45 -0.02 4.64
C ASN A 44 -31.52 -0.43 5.68
N ARG A 45 -31.17 -0.30 6.96
CA ARG A 45 -32.03 -0.71 8.10
C ARG A 45 -33.40 -0.04 8.10
N GLU A 46 -33.44 1.23 7.71
CA GLU A 46 -34.68 2.01 7.76
C GLU A 46 -35.67 1.56 6.68
N ARG A 47 -35.19 1.17 5.48
CA ARG A 47 -36.07 0.58 4.45
C ARG A 47 -36.71 -0.72 4.92
N VAL A 48 -35.90 -1.66 5.41
CA VAL A 48 -36.42 -2.95 5.94
C VAL A 48 -37.38 -2.72 7.10
N THR A 49 -37.08 -1.75 7.98
CA THR A 49 -37.97 -1.38 9.09
C THR A 49 -39.28 -0.78 8.60
N ASN A 50 -39.25 0.04 7.54
CA ASN A 50 -40.43 0.65 6.94
C ASN A 50 -41.33 -0.40 6.27
N ASP A 51 -40.74 -1.28 5.48
CA ASP A 51 -41.46 -2.35 4.77
C ASP A 51 -42.15 -3.30 5.76
N LEU A 52 -41.46 -3.64 6.86
CA LEU A 52 -42.04 -4.43 7.96
C LEU A 52 -43.17 -3.69 8.70
N ARG A 53 -43.03 -2.38 8.92
CA ARG A 53 -44.04 -1.56 9.62
C ARG A 53 -45.34 -1.39 8.85
N GLN A 54 -45.31 -1.50 7.53
CA GLN A 54 -46.51 -1.43 6.70
C GLN A 54 -47.46 -2.62 6.94
N ARG A 55 -46.95 -3.75 7.45
CA ARG A 55 -47.70 -5.00 7.61
C ARG A 55 -47.76 -5.52 9.05
N TYR A 56 -46.75 -5.21 9.86
CA TYR A 56 -46.58 -5.78 11.20
C TYR A 56 -46.25 -4.73 12.25
N TRP A 57 -46.76 -4.96 13.46
CA TRP A 57 -46.36 -4.24 14.66
C TRP A 57 -45.36 -5.09 15.44
N ILE A 58 -44.08 -4.99 15.08
CA ILE A 58 -43.01 -5.77 15.72
C ILE A 58 -42.46 -5.01 16.93
N ILE A 59 -42.63 -5.59 18.12
CA ILE A 59 -42.00 -5.09 19.34
C ILE A 59 -40.49 -5.34 19.23
N HIS A 60 -39.68 -4.33 19.56
CA HIS A 60 -38.22 -4.37 19.36
C HIS A 60 -37.78 -4.59 17.89
N ILE A 61 -38.52 -4.05 16.92
CA ILE A 61 -38.20 -4.16 15.49
C ILE A 61 -36.76 -3.76 15.14
N ARG A 62 -36.29 -2.61 15.65
CA ARG A 62 -34.95 -2.07 15.34
C ARG A 62 -33.81 -2.97 15.86
N PRO A 63 -33.80 -3.40 17.13
CA PRO A 63 -32.86 -4.41 17.61
C PRO A 63 -32.86 -5.70 16.77
N THR A 64 -34.05 -6.16 16.37
CA THR A 64 -34.21 -7.41 15.60
C THR A 64 -33.65 -7.29 14.19
N VAL A 65 -33.98 -6.22 13.46
CA VAL A 65 -33.42 -5.91 12.14
C VAL A 65 -31.90 -5.76 12.22
N ARG A 66 -31.38 -5.10 13.27
CA ARG A 66 -29.92 -4.98 13.50
C ARG A 66 -29.26 -6.35 13.74
N ALA A 67 -29.93 -7.26 14.44
CA ALA A 67 -29.40 -8.60 14.71
C ALA A 67 -29.34 -9.42 13.42
N VAL A 68 -30.44 -9.46 12.66
CA VAL A 68 -30.54 -10.17 11.37
C VAL A 68 -29.49 -9.64 10.36
N GLU A 69 -29.35 -8.33 10.25
CA GLU A 69 -28.35 -7.72 9.36
C GLU A 69 -26.90 -8.05 9.78
N ARG A 70 -26.63 -8.20 11.09
CA ARG A 70 -25.31 -8.59 11.61
C ARG A 70 -25.00 -10.07 11.39
N SER A 71 -26.00 -10.96 11.43
CA SER A 71 -25.83 -12.38 11.16
C SER A 71 -25.80 -12.70 9.65
N CYS A 72 -26.42 -11.86 8.82
CA CYS A 72 -26.47 -12.04 7.37
C CYS A 72 -25.06 -12.09 6.74
N ALA A 73 -24.73 -13.23 6.10
CA ALA A 73 -23.43 -13.44 5.47
C ALA A 73 -23.13 -12.41 4.36
N PHE A 74 -24.12 -12.06 3.53
CA PHE A 74 -23.97 -11.07 2.47
C PHE A 74 -23.64 -9.68 3.03
N CYS A 75 -24.38 -9.22 4.04
CA CYS A 75 -24.13 -7.93 4.70
C CYS A 75 -22.79 -7.91 5.45
N ARG A 76 -22.41 -9.01 6.12
CA ARG A 76 -21.08 -9.15 6.75
C ARG A 76 -19.97 -8.98 5.74
N ARG A 77 -20.04 -9.65 4.58
CA ARG A 77 -19.07 -9.52 3.47
C ARG A 77 -19.05 -8.10 2.91
N ARG A 78 -20.23 -7.51 2.64
CA ARG A 78 -20.33 -6.17 2.07
C ARG A 78 -19.80 -5.07 2.99
N ARG A 79 -19.94 -5.22 4.32
CA ARG A 79 -19.47 -4.25 5.33
C ARG A 79 -18.06 -4.51 5.84
N ALA A 80 -17.51 -5.69 5.59
CA ALA A 80 -16.20 -6.08 6.04
C ALA A 80 -15.13 -5.08 5.52
N THR A 81 -14.49 -4.35 6.42
CA THR A 81 -13.34 -3.49 6.09
C THR A 81 -12.07 -4.06 6.70
N PRO A 82 -10.96 -4.08 5.95
CA PRO A 82 -9.67 -4.49 6.51
C PRO A 82 -9.30 -3.54 7.64
N ARG A 83 -8.94 -4.11 8.78
CA ARG A 83 -8.48 -3.34 9.94
C ARG A 83 -6.95 -3.38 9.93
N THR A 84 -6.33 -2.22 9.88
CA THR A 84 -4.87 -2.13 9.94
C THR A 84 -4.44 -2.36 11.39
N PRO A 85 -3.56 -3.33 11.68
CA PRO A 85 -3.01 -3.50 13.02
C PRO A 85 -2.14 -2.29 13.41
N ALA A 86 -1.81 -2.18 14.70
CA ALA A 86 -0.88 -1.18 15.22
C ALA A 86 0.39 -1.10 14.37
N THR A 87 0.82 0.13 14.02
CA THR A 87 2.10 0.36 13.35
C THR A 87 3.19 -0.23 14.24
N GLY A 88 3.96 -1.19 13.72
CA GLY A 88 5.08 -1.76 14.45
C GLY A 88 6.27 -0.82 14.48
N ASP A 89 7.24 -1.16 15.32
CA ASP A 89 8.50 -0.43 15.38
C ASP A 89 9.16 -0.35 14.01
N LEU A 90 9.86 0.76 13.79
CA LEU A 90 10.62 0.95 12.57
C LEU A 90 11.73 -0.11 12.48
N PRO A 91 11.98 -0.71 11.30
CA PRO A 91 13.10 -1.62 11.13
C PRO A 91 14.42 -0.98 11.61
N ARG A 92 15.28 -1.74 12.28
CA ARG A 92 16.61 -1.25 12.75
C ARG A 92 17.40 -0.56 11.64
N ALA A 93 17.30 -1.04 10.41
CA ALA A 93 17.91 -0.43 9.23
C ALA A 93 17.51 1.04 8.96
N ARG A 94 16.41 1.53 9.55
CA ARG A 94 15.98 2.94 9.51
C ARG A 94 16.49 3.77 10.69
N LEU A 95 16.91 3.12 11.76
CA LEU A 95 17.33 3.70 13.02
C LEU A 95 18.82 3.44 13.26
N ASP A 96 19.60 3.39 12.18
CA ASP A 96 21.03 3.06 12.18
C ASP A 96 21.82 4.38 11.98
N PRO A 97 21.97 5.22 13.03
CA PRO A 97 22.69 6.49 12.92
C PRO A 97 24.20 6.27 12.74
N PHE A 98 24.91 7.34 12.39
CA PHE A 98 26.38 7.36 12.25
C PHE A 98 26.98 6.51 11.12
N HIS A 99 26.14 6.01 10.22
CA HIS A 99 26.59 5.38 8.99
C HIS A 99 26.40 6.31 7.79
N ARG A 100 27.24 6.13 6.77
CA ARG A 100 27.12 6.91 5.54
C ARG A 100 25.74 6.70 4.87
N PRO A 101 25.21 7.69 4.14
CA PRO A 101 24.02 7.50 3.31
C PRO A 101 24.11 6.27 2.42
N PHE A 102 22.97 5.61 2.17
CA PHE A 102 22.85 4.39 1.38
C PHE A 102 23.51 3.12 1.97
N THR A 103 24.00 3.15 3.20
CA THR A 103 24.42 1.91 3.91
C THR A 103 23.28 0.90 4.00
N ASN A 104 22.08 1.37 4.36
CA ASN A 104 20.84 0.61 4.30
C ASN A 104 19.98 1.21 3.18
N CYS A 105 19.79 0.47 2.09
CA CYS A 105 19.18 0.97 0.86
C CYS A 105 17.98 0.11 0.43
N GLY A 106 16.97 0.73 -0.17
CA GLY A 106 15.94 0.04 -0.95
C GLY A 106 16.04 0.37 -2.43
N VAL A 107 15.77 -0.58 -3.31
CA VAL A 107 15.73 -0.39 -4.77
C VAL A 107 14.35 -0.75 -5.33
N ASN A 108 13.88 0.06 -6.29
CA ASN A 108 12.64 -0.22 -7.01
C ASN A 108 12.69 0.36 -8.43
N TYR A 109 12.12 -0.35 -9.40
CA TYR A 109 12.06 0.08 -10.79
C TYR A 109 10.77 0.81 -11.16
N PHE A 110 10.86 1.72 -12.13
CA PHE A 110 9.72 2.45 -12.68
C PHE A 110 9.84 2.68 -14.19
N GLY A 111 8.73 3.05 -14.81
CA GLY A 111 8.58 3.11 -16.27
C GLY A 111 7.55 2.09 -16.78
N PRO A 112 7.61 1.69 -18.06
CA PRO A 112 8.62 2.07 -19.05
C PRO A 112 8.51 3.53 -19.51
N MET A 113 9.63 4.13 -19.89
CA MET A 113 9.74 5.45 -20.49
C MET A 113 10.20 5.28 -21.94
N MET A 114 9.56 5.96 -22.88
CA MET A 114 9.98 5.90 -24.28
C MET A 114 11.12 6.90 -24.50
N VAL A 115 12.20 6.46 -25.12
CA VAL A 115 13.40 7.28 -25.36
C VAL A 115 13.78 7.20 -26.83
N LYS A 116 14.19 8.33 -27.41
CA LYS A 116 14.71 8.37 -28.78
C LYS A 116 16.21 8.02 -28.76
N VAL A 117 16.56 6.94 -29.43
CA VAL A 117 17.94 6.47 -29.62
C VAL A 117 18.24 6.51 -31.12
N GLY A 118 18.89 7.58 -31.56
CA GLY A 118 19.07 7.87 -32.98
C GLY A 118 17.71 8.02 -33.71
N ARG A 119 17.45 7.12 -34.68
CA ARG A 119 16.17 7.08 -35.42
C ARG A 119 15.12 6.16 -34.78
N ARG A 120 15.49 5.38 -33.76
CA ARG A 120 14.62 4.40 -33.12
C ARG A 120 14.03 4.94 -31.83
N ARG A 121 12.93 4.32 -31.40
CA ARG A 121 12.32 4.53 -30.09
C ARG A 121 12.48 3.27 -29.28
N GLU A 122 13.10 3.39 -28.12
CA GLU A 122 13.36 2.27 -27.24
C GLU A 122 12.75 2.52 -25.86
N LYS A 123 12.35 1.44 -25.19
CA LYS A 123 11.90 1.51 -23.80
C LYS A 123 13.13 1.56 -22.90
N ARG A 124 13.07 2.44 -21.91
CA ARG A 124 13.99 2.52 -20.78
C ARG A 124 13.22 2.47 -19.48
N TRP A 125 13.90 2.10 -18.41
CA TRP A 125 13.36 2.06 -17.06
C TRP A 125 14.19 2.94 -16.16
N GLY A 126 13.61 3.41 -15.06
CA GLY A 126 14.35 4.10 -14.01
C GLY A 126 14.52 3.19 -12.81
N ALA A 127 15.70 3.18 -12.22
CA ALA A 127 15.95 2.58 -10.92
C ALA A 127 15.98 3.69 -9.86
N LEU A 128 15.12 3.55 -8.85
CA LEU A 128 15.09 4.41 -7.69
C LEU A 128 15.73 3.67 -6.52
N PHE A 129 16.86 4.19 -6.05
CA PHE A 129 17.52 3.78 -4.83
C PHE A 129 17.16 4.77 -3.71
N THR A 130 16.77 4.28 -2.55
CA THR A 130 16.41 5.13 -1.41
C THR A 130 17.15 4.71 -0.15
N CYS A 131 17.80 5.66 0.51
CA CYS A 131 18.43 5.46 1.80
C CYS A 131 17.36 5.32 2.88
N LEU A 132 17.42 4.24 3.66
CA LEU A 132 16.43 3.96 4.71
C LEU A 132 16.60 4.84 5.95
N THR A 133 17.82 5.32 6.22
CA THR A 133 18.15 6.19 7.35
C THR A 133 17.80 7.66 7.05
N CYS A 134 18.52 8.32 6.14
CA CYS A 134 18.35 9.75 5.83
C CYS A 134 17.30 10.06 4.76
N ARG A 135 16.68 9.04 4.15
CA ARG A 135 15.67 9.18 3.09
C ARG A 135 16.16 9.82 1.80
N ALA A 136 17.47 9.96 1.61
CA ALA A 136 18.05 10.33 0.33
C ALA A 136 17.57 9.39 -0.80
N VAL A 137 17.44 9.93 -2.00
CA VAL A 137 17.11 9.21 -3.23
C VAL A 137 18.28 9.29 -4.19
N HIS A 138 18.50 8.23 -4.95
CA HIS A 138 19.45 8.18 -6.07
C HIS A 138 18.75 7.54 -7.27
N LEU A 139 18.80 8.19 -8.43
CA LEU A 139 18.08 7.79 -9.64
C LEU A 139 19.06 7.36 -10.72
N GLU A 140 18.78 6.23 -11.36
CA GLU A 140 19.57 5.71 -12.49
C GLU A 140 18.67 5.37 -13.67
N LEU A 141 19.12 5.69 -14.88
CA LEU A 141 18.49 5.17 -16.10
C LEU A 141 18.95 3.74 -16.35
N VAL A 142 18.03 2.87 -16.76
CA VAL A 142 18.23 1.44 -16.94
C VAL A 142 17.77 1.04 -18.34
N ALA A 143 18.62 0.32 -19.06
CA ALA A 143 18.37 -0.07 -20.45
C ALA A 143 17.22 -1.10 -20.57
N SER A 144 17.18 -2.11 -19.69
CA SER A 144 16.18 -3.18 -19.71
C SER A 144 15.86 -3.73 -18.32
N LEU A 145 14.84 -4.58 -18.22
CA LEU A 145 14.52 -5.35 -17.01
C LEU A 145 15.40 -6.60 -16.84
N SER A 146 16.61 -6.62 -17.40
CA SER A 146 17.54 -7.73 -17.24
C SER A 146 18.31 -7.67 -15.92
N THR A 147 18.87 -8.81 -15.51
CA THR A 147 19.82 -8.91 -14.38
C THR A 147 21.04 -8.01 -14.60
N ASP A 148 21.65 -8.06 -15.79
CA ASP A 148 22.84 -7.25 -16.12
C ASP A 148 22.57 -5.75 -15.97
N SER A 149 21.41 -5.30 -16.47
CA SER A 149 20.99 -3.90 -16.34
C SER A 149 20.81 -3.50 -14.87
N ALA A 150 20.33 -4.41 -14.03
CA ALA A 150 20.21 -4.19 -12.58
C ALA A 150 21.56 -4.12 -11.86
N ILE A 151 22.48 -5.01 -12.19
CA ILE A 151 23.84 -4.99 -11.64
C ILE A 151 24.55 -3.71 -12.07
N MET A 152 24.46 -3.32 -13.34
CA MET A 152 25.07 -2.09 -13.84
C MET A 152 24.51 -0.83 -13.15
N ALA A 153 23.18 -0.76 -12.95
CA ALA A 153 22.56 0.35 -12.22
C ALA A 153 23.02 0.39 -10.75
N LEU A 154 23.09 -0.76 -10.08
CA LEU A 154 23.62 -0.86 -8.73
C LEU A 154 25.08 -0.44 -8.64
N ARG A 155 25.92 -0.85 -9.59
CA ARG A 155 27.34 -0.45 -9.65
C ARG A 155 27.50 1.05 -9.84
N ARG A 156 26.69 1.69 -10.70
CA ARG A 156 26.71 3.16 -10.87
C ARG A 156 26.32 3.89 -9.59
N MET A 157 25.26 3.43 -8.92
CA MET A 157 24.87 3.98 -7.63
C MET A 157 25.97 3.78 -6.58
N ALA A 158 26.52 2.56 -6.47
CA ALA A 158 27.58 2.24 -5.52
C ALA A 158 28.88 3.00 -5.78
N ALA A 159 29.21 3.29 -7.04
CA ALA A 159 30.37 4.12 -7.39
C ALA A 159 30.21 5.58 -6.92
N ARG A 160 28.98 6.10 -6.88
CA ARG A 160 28.68 7.49 -6.46
C ARG A 160 28.37 7.62 -4.97
N ARG A 161 27.79 6.58 -4.35
CA ARG A 161 27.24 6.61 -2.98
C ARG A 161 27.86 5.57 -2.03
N GLY A 162 28.69 4.67 -2.55
CA GLY A 162 29.29 3.54 -1.84
C GLY A 162 28.40 2.29 -1.83
N TRP A 163 29.01 1.11 -1.74
CA TRP A 163 28.32 -0.20 -1.74
C TRP A 163 27.44 -0.42 -0.50
N PRO A 164 26.12 -0.58 -0.64
CA PRO A 164 25.24 -0.81 0.51
C PRO A 164 25.68 -2.02 1.34
N ARG A 165 25.51 -1.94 2.66
CA ARG A 165 25.63 -3.09 3.55
C ARG A 165 24.39 -3.96 3.45
N LEU A 166 23.22 -3.33 3.35
CA LEU A 166 21.93 -3.99 3.29
C LEU A 166 21.07 -3.39 2.18
N MET A 167 20.62 -4.24 1.25
CA MET A 167 19.74 -3.88 0.14
C MET A 167 18.37 -4.52 0.31
N TYR A 168 17.31 -3.73 0.10
CA TYR A 168 15.93 -4.20 0.07
C TYR A 168 15.33 -4.05 -1.33
N SER A 169 14.65 -5.09 -1.83
CA SER A 169 13.90 -4.99 -3.09
C SER A 169 12.59 -5.78 -3.02
N ASP A 170 11.73 -5.61 -4.03
CA ASP A 170 10.66 -6.58 -4.30
C ASP A 170 11.24 -7.88 -4.88
N ASN A 171 10.37 -8.88 -5.05
CA ASN A 171 10.72 -10.20 -5.56
C ASN A 171 10.84 -10.26 -7.10
N ALA A 172 11.10 -9.14 -7.78
CA ALA A 172 11.27 -9.16 -9.23
C ALA A 172 12.49 -10.03 -9.64
N THR A 173 12.36 -10.73 -10.78
CA THR A 173 13.31 -11.75 -11.22
C THR A 173 14.70 -11.19 -11.51
N ASN A 174 14.77 -9.97 -12.04
CA ASN A 174 16.02 -9.23 -12.26
C ASN A 174 16.80 -8.97 -10.97
N PHE A 175 16.13 -8.66 -9.86
CA PHE A 175 16.80 -8.45 -8.57
C PHE A 175 17.24 -9.76 -7.92
N ARG A 176 16.45 -10.84 -8.07
CA ARG A 176 16.88 -12.17 -7.64
C ARG A 176 18.10 -12.66 -8.41
N GLY A 177 18.10 -12.45 -9.73
CA GLY A 177 19.26 -12.72 -10.57
C GLY A 177 20.48 -11.91 -10.13
N ALA A 178 20.29 -10.62 -9.84
CA ALA A 178 21.39 -9.75 -9.43
C ALA A 178 21.99 -10.16 -8.07
N ASP A 179 21.17 -10.53 -7.09
CA ASP A 179 21.64 -11.07 -5.81
C ASP A 179 22.45 -12.35 -6.00
N GLN A 180 21.95 -13.28 -6.84
CA GLN A 180 22.65 -14.53 -7.11
C GLN A 180 24.00 -14.30 -7.79
N GLU A 181 24.04 -13.46 -8.81
CA GLU A 181 25.26 -13.16 -9.57
C GLU A 181 26.32 -12.50 -8.67
N LEU A 182 25.90 -11.55 -7.84
CA LEU A 182 26.81 -10.92 -6.87
C LEU A 182 27.36 -11.95 -5.89
N ARG A 183 26.52 -12.87 -5.36
CA ARG A 183 26.99 -13.94 -4.47
C ARG A 183 28.01 -14.86 -5.14
N ASN A 184 27.80 -15.21 -6.41
CA ASN A 184 28.75 -16.01 -7.19
C ASN A 184 30.08 -15.27 -7.34
N ALA A 185 30.04 -13.99 -7.73
CA ALA A 185 31.24 -13.16 -7.86
C ALA A 185 32.02 -13.04 -6.54
N TYR A 186 31.33 -12.89 -5.39
CA TYR A 186 31.98 -12.91 -4.07
C TYR A 186 32.66 -14.25 -3.75
N ALA A 187 32.12 -15.37 -4.25
CA ALA A 187 32.71 -16.69 -4.05
C ALA A 187 33.97 -16.90 -4.90
N GLU A 188 34.01 -16.34 -6.11
CA GLU A 188 35.14 -16.41 -7.03
C GLU A 188 36.34 -15.56 -6.61
N TRP A 189 36.13 -14.54 -5.77
CA TRP A 189 37.21 -13.67 -5.30
C TRP A 189 38.26 -14.40 -4.47
N ALA A 190 39.49 -13.89 -4.47
CA ALA A 190 40.62 -14.52 -3.77
C ALA A 190 40.34 -14.62 -2.26
N PRO A 191 40.69 -15.74 -1.60
CA PRO A 191 40.57 -15.89 -0.14
C PRO A 191 41.21 -14.73 0.64
N ALA A 192 42.39 -14.27 0.21
CA ALA A 192 43.10 -13.16 0.86
C ALA A 192 42.28 -11.85 0.92
N LEU A 193 41.52 -11.52 -0.13
CA LEU A 193 40.64 -10.35 -0.12
C LEU A 193 39.46 -10.51 0.85
N ARG A 194 39.02 -11.75 1.08
CA ARG A 194 37.97 -12.07 2.07
C ARG A 194 38.51 -11.92 3.48
N ASP A 195 39.73 -12.37 3.72
CA ASP A 195 40.37 -12.37 5.04
C ASP A 195 40.81 -10.97 5.48
N GLU A 196 41.19 -10.10 4.53
CA GLU A 196 41.51 -8.68 4.80
C GLU A 196 40.27 -7.79 5.02
N GLY A 197 39.05 -8.33 4.89
CA GLY A 197 37.80 -7.58 5.10
C GLY A 197 37.53 -6.50 4.04
N LEU A 198 38.31 -6.48 2.95
CA LEU A 198 38.16 -5.53 1.84
C LEU A 198 36.92 -5.78 0.98
N LEU A 199 36.30 -6.96 1.13
CA LEU A 199 35.09 -7.33 0.43
C LEU A 199 33.86 -6.96 1.26
N HIS A 200 33.26 -5.82 0.94
CA HIS A 200 31.97 -5.43 1.49
C HIS A 200 30.87 -6.37 0.98
N ARG A 201 30.54 -7.41 1.76
CA ARG A 201 29.44 -8.30 1.44
C ARG A 201 28.11 -7.59 1.69
N MET A 202 27.47 -7.16 0.61
CA MET A 202 26.10 -6.65 0.65
C MET A 202 25.13 -7.79 0.97
N GLU A 203 24.30 -7.63 2.00
CA GLU A 203 23.17 -8.51 2.27
C GLU A 203 21.94 -8.04 1.48
N TRP A 204 21.31 -8.94 0.71
CA TRP A 204 20.08 -8.64 -0.02
C TRP A 204 18.85 -9.25 0.67
N ARG A 205 17.84 -8.43 0.98
CA ARG A 205 16.57 -8.84 1.58
C ARG A 205 15.39 -8.54 0.67
N PHE A 206 14.56 -9.56 0.44
CA PHE A 206 13.37 -9.42 -0.40
C PHE A 206 12.12 -9.19 0.43
N ILE A 207 11.36 -8.15 0.09
CA ILE A 207 10.12 -7.79 0.79
C ILE A 207 8.99 -8.75 0.35
N PRO A 208 8.22 -9.33 1.30
CA PRO A 208 7.11 -10.21 0.96
C PRO A 208 6.05 -9.52 0.08
N PRO A 209 5.43 -10.24 -0.88
CA PRO A 209 4.40 -9.67 -1.74
C PRO A 209 3.26 -9.04 -0.94
N GLY A 210 3.03 -7.76 -1.17
CA GLY A 210 1.88 -7.04 -0.64
C GLY A 210 1.93 -6.70 0.83
N ALA A 211 3.09 -6.56 1.48
CA ALA A 211 3.27 -6.11 2.87
C ALA A 211 3.65 -4.61 3.01
N PRO A 212 2.77 -3.65 2.66
CA PRO A 212 3.08 -2.21 2.65
C PRO A 212 3.35 -1.64 4.05
N ASN A 213 3.00 -2.34 5.14
CA ASN A 213 3.14 -1.83 6.50
C ASN A 213 4.59 -1.86 7.01
N GLN A 214 5.41 -2.81 6.52
CA GLN A 214 6.85 -2.78 6.80
C GLN A 214 7.54 -1.66 6.01
N GLY A 215 6.95 -1.25 4.87
CA GLY A 215 7.51 -0.27 3.92
C GLY A 215 6.83 1.08 3.75
N GLY A 216 5.79 1.37 4.52
CA GLY A 216 4.81 2.40 4.14
C GLY A 216 5.34 3.83 4.07
N ALA A 217 6.48 4.12 4.71
CA ALA A 217 7.10 5.44 4.64
C ALA A 217 8.02 5.62 3.43
N TRP A 218 8.75 4.58 2.98
CA TRP A 218 9.54 4.69 1.74
C TRP A 218 8.69 4.35 0.52
N GLU A 219 7.70 3.46 0.61
CA GLU A 219 6.79 3.16 -0.50
C GLU A 219 6.00 4.39 -0.95
N ARG A 220 5.58 5.24 -0.01
CA ARG A 220 4.89 6.49 -0.33
C ARG A 220 5.78 7.45 -1.12
N MET A 221 7.03 7.61 -0.67
CA MET A 221 8.03 8.44 -1.33
C MET A 221 8.41 7.89 -2.71
N VAL A 222 8.66 6.58 -2.80
CA VAL A 222 8.92 5.90 -4.06
C VAL A 222 7.73 6.08 -5.01
N ARG A 223 6.51 5.88 -4.53
CA ARG A 223 5.29 6.02 -5.34
C ARG A 223 5.11 7.44 -5.84
N SER A 224 5.30 8.46 -4.99
CA SER A 224 5.20 9.85 -5.45
C SER A 224 6.25 10.17 -6.51
N VAL A 225 7.48 9.62 -6.39
CA VAL A 225 8.54 9.91 -7.38
C VAL A 225 8.17 9.28 -8.71
N LYS A 226 7.68 8.03 -8.67
CA LYS A 226 7.17 7.34 -9.85
C LYS A 226 6.01 8.10 -10.49
N THR A 227 5.06 8.58 -9.71
CA THR A 227 3.90 9.32 -10.21
C THR A 227 4.34 10.62 -10.87
N ALA A 228 5.13 11.46 -10.18
CA ALA A 228 5.62 12.72 -10.73
C ALA A 228 6.41 12.51 -12.03
N LEU A 229 7.36 11.56 -12.06
CA LEU A 229 8.11 11.23 -13.28
C LEU A 229 7.21 10.72 -14.40
N SER A 230 6.23 9.84 -14.10
CA SER A 230 5.31 9.31 -15.13
C SER A 230 4.41 10.36 -15.77
N VAL A 231 4.15 11.46 -15.07
CA VAL A 231 3.34 12.58 -15.58
C VAL A 231 4.21 13.55 -16.37
N THR A 232 5.40 13.90 -15.87
CA THR A 232 6.35 14.78 -16.56
C THR A 232 6.83 14.18 -17.88
N LEU A 233 7.04 12.86 -17.92
CA LEU A 233 7.58 12.16 -19.09
C LEU A 233 6.54 11.85 -20.18
N ARG A 234 5.38 12.51 -20.17
CA ARG A 234 4.36 12.40 -21.22
C ARG A 234 4.77 13.06 -22.54
N GLU A 235 5.90 13.78 -22.57
CA GLU A 235 6.52 14.24 -23.82
C GLU A 235 6.95 13.06 -24.72
N LYS A 236 6.92 13.26 -26.05
CA LYS A 236 6.85 12.25 -27.12
C LYS A 236 8.10 11.35 -27.34
N ALA A 237 8.89 11.06 -26.31
CA ALA A 237 10.18 10.36 -26.30
C ALA A 237 11.39 11.32 -26.37
N PRO A 238 11.87 11.85 -25.22
CA PRO A 238 13.09 12.66 -25.17
C PRO A 238 14.33 11.86 -25.60
N ALA A 239 15.40 12.56 -25.95
CA ALA A 239 16.70 11.93 -26.16
C ALA A 239 17.22 11.32 -24.84
N GLU A 240 18.04 10.28 -24.93
CA GLU A 240 18.54 9.56 -23.74
C GLU A 240 19.33 10.47 -22.79
N GLU A 241 20.16 11.36 -23.34
CA GLU A 241 20.92 12.36 -22.60
C GLU A 241 20.01 13.34 -21.83
N VAL A 242 18.92 13.80 -22.45
CA VAL A 242 17.93 14.67 -21.80
C VAL A 242 17.28 13.96 -20.62
N LEU A 243 16.92 12.68 -20.80
CA LEU A 243 16.33 11.89 -19.73
C LEU A 243 17.31 11.65 -18.58
N LEU A 244 18.58 11.40 -18.88
CA LEU A 244 19.63 11.23 -17.87
C LEU A 244 19.81 12.51 -17.03
N THR A 245 19.87 13.67 -17.69
CA THR A 245 19.99 14.97 -17.01
C THR A 245 18.76 15.27 -16.17
N LEU A 246 17.56 15.06 -16.70
CA LEU A 246 16.30 15.20 -15.96
C LEU A 246 16.28 14.35 -14.70
N LEU A 247 16.69 13.08 -14.77
CA LEU A 247 16.73 12.21 -13.58
C LEU A 247 17.70 12.74 -12.52
N THR A 248 18.83 13.32 -12.95
CA THR A 248 19.83 13.90 -12.05
C THR A 248 19.32 15.18 -11.39
N GLU A 249 18.65 16.06 -12.14
CA GLU A 249 18.03 17.29 -11.61
C GLU A 249 16.83 16.99 -10.70
N ALA A 250 16.02 15.98 -11.06
CA ALA A 250 14.93 15.48 -10.22
C ALA A 250 15.47 14.89 -8.91
N GLU A 251 16.55 14.11 -8.96
CA GLU A 251 17.23 13.58 -7.77
C GLU A 251 17.66 14.72 -6.82
N PHE A 252 18.35 15.73 -7.35
CA PHE A 252 18.80 16.88 -6.57
C PHE A 252 17.60 17.59 -5.92
N SER A 253 16.56 17.87 -6.70
CA SER A 253 15.35 18.57 -6.24
C SER A 253 14.63 17.79 -5.14
N ILE A 254 14.48 16.46 -5.30
CA ILE A 254 13.89 15.59 -4.28
C ILE A 254 14.73 15.63 -3.00
N ASN A 255 16.06 15.62 -3.12
CA ASN A 255 16.97 15.61 -1.97
C ASN A 255 17.15 16.99 -1.30
N ALA A 256 16.72 18.08 -1.92
CA ALA A 256 16.65 19.40 -1.30
C ALA A 256 15.45 19.56 -0.35
N ARG A 257 14.54 18.58 -0.29
CA ARG A 257 13.33 18.66 0.55
C ARG A 257 13.66 18.63 2.06
N PRO A 258 12.87 19.33 2.89
CA PRO A 258 13.02 19.28 4.35
C PRO A 258 12.61 17.92 4.93
N LEU A 259 13.39 17.42 5.88
CA LEU A 259 13.11 16.26 6.73
C LEU A 259 12.55 16.69 8.09
N THR A 260 12.92 17.88 8.56
CA THR A 260 12.48 18.48 9.82
C THR A 260 11.43 19.57 9.58
N HIS A 261 10.86 20.07 10.66
CA HIS A 261 10.01 21.26 10.61
C HIS A 261 10.77 22.41 9.93
N VAL A 262 10.11 23.08 9.00
CA VAL A 262 10.62 24.30 8.38
C VAL A 262 10.16 25.45 9.26
N SER A 263 11.10 26.10 9.96
CA SER A 263 10.76 27.28 10.74
C SER A 263 10.51 28.49 9.83
N VAL A 264 9.63 29.38 10.28
CA VAL A 264 9.35 30.67 9.66
C VAL A 264 10.27 31.76 10.24
N ASN A 265 10.90 31.51 11.39
CA ASN A 265 11.81 32.45 12.03
C ASN A 265 13.22 32.37 11.41
N PRO A 266 13.79 33.47 10.88
CA PRO A 266 15.13 33.50 10.30
C PRO A 266 16.27 33.16 11.28
N SER A 267 16.01 33.24 12.59
CA SER A 267 17.00 32.93 13.64
C SER A 267 17.07 31.42 13.95
N ASP A 268 16.08 30.65 13.49
CA ASP A 268 16.03 29.22 13.73
C ASP A 268 16.93 28.49 12.72
N PRO A 269 17.51 27.34 13.11
CA PRO A 269 18.35 26.56 12.22
C PRO A 269 17.59 26.11 10.97
N GLU A 270 18.29 26.10 9.84
CA GLU A 270 17.75 25.62 8.57
C GLU A 270 17.19 24.20 8.70
N ALA A 271 16.09 23.92 8.01
CA ALA A 271 15.52 22.59 7.98
C ALA A 271 16.51 21.58 7.38
N LEU A 272 16.74 20.48 8.08
CA LEU A 272 17.64 19.44 7.62
C LEU A 272 17.08 18.77 6.37
N THR A 273 17.90 18.54 5.36
CA THR A 273 17.52 17.93 4.08
C THR A 273 18.41 16.73 3.78
N PRO A 274 18.01 15.79 2.91
CA PRO A 274 18.92 14.76 2.43
C PRO A 274 20.21 15.32 1.81
N ASN A 275 20.14 16.46 1.10
CA ASN A 275 21.31 17.12 0.53
C ASN A 275 22.33 17.52 1.59
N HIS A 276 21.92 17.89 2.81
CA HIS A 276 22.88 18.13 3.89
C HIS A 276 23.76 16.90 4.18
N PHE A 277 23.21 15.70 4.07
CA PHE A 277 23.97 14.46 4.25
C PHE A 277 24.79 14.05 3.02
N LEU A 278 24.41 14.50 1.82
CA LEU A 278 25.05 14.11 0.56
C LEU A 278 26.10 15.11 0.07
N LEU A 279 25.82 16.40 0.26
CA LEU A 279 26.55 17.54 -0.28
C LEU A 279 27.09 18.47 0.82
N GLY A 280 26.64 18.31 2.07
CA GLY A 280 27.01 19.18 3.19
C GLY A 280 26.13 20.43 3.35
N SER A 281 25.26 20.72 2.37
CA SER A 281 24.31 21.84 2.39
C SER A 281 22.98 21.45 1.74
N SER A 282 21.90 22.18 2.01
CA SER A 282 20.62 22.03 1.30
C SER A 282 20.70 22.48 -0.16
N GLY A 283 21.41 23.59 -0.39
CA GLY A 283 21.49 24.33 -1.65
C GLY A 283 22.78 24.06 -2.40
N GLY A 284 22.65 23.86 -3.71
CA GLY A 284 23.75 23.44 -4.59
C GLY A 284 23.37 23.33 -6.06
N LEU A 285 22.57 24.25 -6.60
CA LEU A 285 22.50 24.47 -8.05
C LEU A 285 22.59 25.98 -8.37
N PRO A 286 23.42 26.39 -9.35
CA PRO A 286 23.37 27.75 -9.90
C PRO A 286 22.03 27.91 -10.62
N THR A 287 21.22 28.87 -10.21
CA THR A 287 19.92 29.16 -10.84
C THR A 287 20.14 29.72 -12.24
N THR A 288 20.10 28.89 -13.28
CA THR A 288 19.70 29.39 -14.59
C THR A 288 18.20 29.70 -14.51
N GLY A 289 17.81 30.93 -14.84
CA GLY A 289 16.43 31.43 -14.69
C GLY A 289 15.36 30.59 -15.44
N PRO A 290 14.07 30.97 -15.30
CA PRO A 290 12.96 30.20 -15.86
C PRO A 290 13.10 30.01 -17.38
N CYS A 291 12.93 28.76 -17.84
CA CYS A 291 13.01 28.42 -19.25
C CYS A 291 11.61 28.39 -19.89
N ASN A 292 11.43 29.12 -20.99
CA ASN A 292 10.23 29.00 -21.83
C ASN A 292 10.32 27.75 -22.73
N GLU A 293 9.20 27.05 -22.92
CA GLU A 293 9.09 25.81 -23.72
C GLU A 293 9.49 25.96 -25.21
N ALA A 294 9.72 27.19 -25.69
CA ALA A 294 10.00 27.49 -27.10
C ALA A 294 11.49 27.38 -27.51
N ASP A 295 12.39 27.00 -26.60
CA ASP A 295 13.82 26.91 -26.92
C ASP A 295 14.24 25.55 -27.50
N ARG A 296 14.98 25.57 -28.62
CA ARG A 296 15.48 24.38 -29.32
C ARG A 296 16.71 23.74 -28.67
N ARG A 297 17.34 24.39 -27.68
CA ARG A 297 18.55 23.85 -27.03
C ARG A 297 18.21 22.68 -26.12
N THR A 298 18.88 21.55 -26.34
CA THR A 298 18.63 20.28 -25.62
C THR A 298 18.73 20.37 -24.10
N TRP A 299 19.65 21.18 -23.55
CA TRP A 299 19.76 21.37 -22.10
C TRP A 299 18.60 22.17 -21.49
N ARG A 300 18.01 23.11 -22.26
CA ARG A 300 16.83 23.88 -21.85
C ARG A 300 15.57 23.01 -21.79
N VAL A 301 15.48 21.98 -22.63
CA VAL A 301 14.44 20.95 -22.55
C VAL A 301 14.55 20.14 -21.25
N SER A 302 15.76 19.75 -20.84
CA SER A 302 15.98 19.09 -19.53
C SER A 302 15.51 19.97 -18.38
N GLN A 303 15.92 21.24 -18.38
CA GLN A 303 15.56 22.18 -17.34
C GLN A 303 14.04 22.39 -17.25
N ALA A 304 13.36 22.55 -18.40
CA ALA A 304 11.90 22.69 -18.43
C ALA A 304 11.18 21.43 -17.89
N LEU A 305 11.68 20.24 -18.23
CA LEU A 305 11.16 18.98 -17.69
C LEU A 305 11.40 18.89 -16.17
N ALA A 306 12.55 19.31 -15.67
CA ALA A 306 12.87 19.31 -14.24
C ALA A 306 11.99 20.31 -13.47
N ASP A 307 11.77 21.51 -14.01
CA ASP A 307 10.86 22.52 -13.45
C ASP A 307 9.42 21.98 -13.37
N HIS A 308 8.95 21.33 -14.43
CA HIS A 308 7.64 20.69 -14.46
C HIS A 308 7.55 19.57 -13.42
N PHE A 309 8.56 18.70 -13.35
CA PHE A 309 8.66 17.67 -12.31
C PHE A 309 8.55 18.30 -10.91
N TRP A 310 9.30 19.35 -10.63
CA TRP A 310 9.30 20.02 -9.33
C TRP A 310 7.93 20.59 -8.96
N ARG A 311 7.26 21.31 -9.88
CA ARG A 311 5.92 21.87 -9.65
C ARG A 311 4.91 20.77 -9.30
N ARG A 312 4.89 19.68 -10.08
CA ARG A 312 3.98 18.54 -9.84
C ARG A 312 4.30 17.85 -8.52
N TRP A 313 5.58 17.63 -8.25
CA TRP A 313 6.04 17.05 -7.00
C TRP A 313 5.52 17.86 -5.81
N VAL A 314 5.72 19.18 -5.78
CA VAL A 314 5.25 20.04 -4.68
C VAL A 314 3.73 19.95 -4.52
N HIS A 315 2.96 20.09 -5.60
CA HIS A 315 1.49 20.07 -5.52
C HIS A 315 0.91 18.70 -5.12
N GLU A 316 1.54 17.59 -5.52
CA GLU A 316 1.01 16.25 -5.27
C GLU A 316 1.55 15.63 -3.98
N TYR A 317 2.79 15.96 -3.58
CA TYR A 317 3.47 15.35 -2.45
C TYR A 317 3.37 16.18 -1.17
N LEU A 318 3.57 17.49 -1.22
CA LEU A 318 3.60 18.34 -0.02
C LEU A 318 2.32 18.19 0.83
N PRO A 319 1.10 18.10 0.24
CA PRO A 319 -0.13 17.86 1.02
C PRO A 319 -0.17 16.50 1.73
N THR A 320 0.64 15.52 1.30
CA THR A 320 0.72 14.19 1.93
C THR A 320 1.63 14.14 3.16
N LEU A 321 2.46 15.18 3.35
CA LEU A 321 3.28 15.37 4.55
C LEU A 321 2.47 15.92 5.73
N ILE A 322 1.29 16.48 5.47
CA ILE A 322 0.36 16.94 6.50
C ILE A 322 -0.15 15.70 7.26
N PRO A 323 0.08 15.58 8.58
CA PRO A 323 -0.28 14.39 9.32
C PRO A 323 -1.78 14.11 9.24
N ARG A 324 -2.13 12.90 8.79
CA ARG A 324 -3.48 12.33 8.95
C ARG A 324 -3.45 11.37 10.14
N GLY A 325 -4.42 11.56 11.02
CA GLY A 325 -4.46 11.06 12.40
C GLY A 325 -4.18 9.58 12.61
N GLU A 326 -3.88 9.27 13.88
CA GLU A 326 -3.45 7.98 14.38
C GLU A 326 -4.39 6.81 14.00
N PRO A 327 -3.84 5.62 13.75
CA PRO A 327 -4.65 4.40 13.67
C PRO A 327 -5.34 4.15 15.02
N ARG A 328 -6.67 4.03 15.03
CA ARG A 328 -7.43 3.65 16.23
C ARG A 328 -7.08 2.20 16.64
N ASN A 329 -6.46 2.06 17.82
CA ASN A 329 -5.68 0.89 18.22
C ASN A 329 -6.44 -0.18 19.04
N ASN A 330 -7.75 -0.36 18.86
CA ASN A 330 -8.57 -1.22 19.75
C ASN A 330 -9.14 -2.48 19.07
N ALA A 331 -8.38 -3.18 18.21
CA ALA A 331 -8.88 -4.38 17.52
C ALA A 331 -8.18 -5.68 17.95
N ARG A 332 -8.96 -6.76 18.14
CA ARG A 332 -8.48 -8.13 18.42
C ARG A 332 -7.49 -8.59 17.31
N PRO A 333 -6.32 -9.16 17.67
CA PRO A 333 -5.38 -9.70 16.70
C PRO A 333 -5.94 -10.95 16.00
N VAL A 334 -5.58 -11.13 14.72
CA VAL A 334 -5.98 -12.29 13.90
C VAL A 334 -5.32 -13.57 14.44
N GLN A 335 -6.07 -14.67 14.49
CA GLN A 335 -5.62 -15.94 15.05
C GLN A 335 -5.65 -17.08 14.01
N THR A 336 -4.86 -18.12 14.27
CA THR A 336 -4.88 -19.36 13.50
C THR A 336 -6.27 -20.00 13.56
N GLY A 337 -6.85 -20.31 12.40
CA GLY A 337 -8.20 -20.86 12.24
C GLY A 337 -9.28 -19.82 11.94
N ASP A 338 -8.97 -18.52 11.93
CA ASP A 338 -9.93 -17.50 11.50
C ASP A 338 -10.21 -17.60 9.98
N VAL A 339 -11.48 -17.46 9.59
CA VAL A 339 -11.88 -17.39 8.19
C VAL A 339 -11.81 -15.93 7.74
N VAL A 340 -11.01 -15.65 6.72
CA VAL A 340 -10.70 -14.29 6.25
C VAL A 340 -11.06 -14.10 4.77
N LEU A 341 -11.49 -12.89 4.42
CA LEU A 341 -11.50 -12.40 3.04
C LEU A 341 -10.16 -11.72 2.73
N ILE A 342 -9.60 -12.05 1.57
CA ILE A 342 -8.39 -11.41 1.06
C ILE A 342 -8.82 -10.24 0.18
N VAL A 343 -8.51 -9.02 0.63
CA VAL A 343 -8.86 -7.79 -0.08
C VAL A 343 -7.97 -7.66 -1.33
N ASP A 344 -8.60 -7.71 -2.50
CA ASP A 344 -7.95 -7.45 -3.78
C ASP A 344 -8.59 -6.20 -4.43
N SER A 345 -7.80 -5.14 -4.56
CA SER A 345 -8.26 -3.87 -5.14
C SER A 345 -8.57 -3.96 -6.64
N THR A 346 -8.15 -5.02 -7.33
CA THR A 346 -8.43 -5.24 -8.75
C THR A 346 -9.77 -5.94 -8.98
N LEU A 347 -10.32 -6.57 -7.95
CA LEU A 347 -11.57 -7.31 -8.01
C LEU A 347 -12.71 -6.50 -7.35
N PRO A 348 -13.93 -6.53 -7.91
CA PRO A 348 -15.11 -6.03 -7.23
C PRO A 348 -15.24 -6.62 -5.81
N ARG A 349 -15.74 -5.82 -4.86
CA ARG A 349 -15.81 -6.14 -3.41
C ARG A 349 -16.51 -7.48 -3.08
N ASN A 350 -17.30 -8.01 -4.00
CA ASN A 350 -18.09 -9.22 -3.83
C ASN A 350 -17.39 -10.49 -4.35
N THR A 351 -16.27 -10.37 -5.05
CA THR A 351 -15.52 -11.49 -5.64
C THR A 351 -14.17 -11.75 -4.96
N TRP A 352 -13.93 -11.11 -3.81
CA TRP A 352 -12.71 -11.29 -3.05
C TRP A 352 -12.54 -12.73 -2.57
N PRO A 353 -11.37 -13.36 -2.76
CA PRO A 353 -11.15 -14.74 -2.40
C PRO A 353 -11.17 -14.92 -0.88
N MET A 354 -11.81 -16.01 -0.43
CA MET A 354 -11.84 -16.42 0.98
C MET A 354 -10.71 -17.42 1.25
N GLY A 355 -10.22 -17.41 2.49
CA GLY A 355 -9.27 -18.41 2.95
C GLY A 355 -9.28 -18.55 4.47
N VAL A 356 -8.54 -19.53 4.96
CA VAL A 356 -8.39 -19.81 6.39
C VAL A 356 -6.96 -19.50 6.81
N VAL A 357 -6.80 -18.82 7.95
CA VAL A 357 -5.48 -18.53 8.51
C VAL A 357 -4.86 -19.83 9.04
N GLU A 358 -3.77 -20.26 8.41
CA GLU A 358 -3.07 -21.50 8.72
C GLU A 358 -1.92 -21.29 9.69
N ARG A 359 -1.17 -20.20 9.53
CA ARG A 359 -0.09 -19.79 10.44
C ARG A 359 -0.07 -18.28 10.63
N THR A 360 0.33 -17.86 11.83
CA THR A 360 0.53 -16.45 12.18
C THR A 360 2.02 -16.21 12.41
N HIS A 361 2.51 -15.06 11.96
CA HIS A 361 3.89 -14.62 12.23
C HIS A 361 3.85 -13.35 13.08
N SER A 362 4.30 -13.48 14.33
CA SER A 362 4.49 -12.36 15.24
C SER A 362 5.73 -11.56 14.85
N GLY A 363 5.62 -10.24 14.95
CA GLY A 363 6.78 -9.36 14.92
C GLY A 363 7.59 -9.45 16.23
N PRO A 364 8.76 -8.78 16.30
CA PRO A 364 9.58 -8.70 17.52
C PRO A 364 8.82 -8.14 18.73
N ASP A 365 7.80 -7.31 18.47
CA ASP A 365 6.89 -6.69 19.44
C ASP A 365 5.67 -7.56 19.79
N GLY A 366 5.67 -8.84 19.40
CA GLY A 366 4.58 -9.78 19.65
C GLY A 366 3.33 -9.56 18.78
N SER A 367 3.28 -8.51 17.97
CA SER A 367 2.10 -8.17 17.17
C SER A 367 2.07 -8.94 15.84
N ILE A 368 0.93 -9.56 15.53
CA ILE A 368 0.72 -10.34 14.30
C ILE A 368 0.40 -9.38 13.14
N ARG A 369 1.32 -9.28 12.16
CA ARG A 369 1.14 -8.41 10.99
C ARG A 369 1.15 -9.16 9.66
N VAL A 370 1.68 -10.39 9.65
CA VAL A 370 1.74 -11.26 8.47
C VAL A 370 1.18 -12.62 8.86
N VAL A 371 0.35 -13.18 7.99
CA VAL A 371 -0.23 -14.52 8.17
C VAL A 371 -0.18 -15.31 6.87
N GLU A 372 -0.13 -16.63 7.01
CA GLU A 372 -0.31 -17.57 5.91
C GLU A 372 -1.78 -17.94 5.81
N VAL A 373 -2.37 -17.70 4.65
CA VAL A 373 -3.78 -17.93 4.37
C VAL A 373 -3.89 -19.01 3.30
N ARG A 374 -4.58 -20.10 3.63
CA ARG A 374 -4.89 -21.18 2.70
C ARG A 374 -6.19 -20.87 1.97
N THR A 375 -6.13 -20.75 0.64
CA THR A 375 -7.29 -20.59 -0.25
C THR A 375 -7.52 -21.87 -1.04
N ARG A 376 -8.53 -21.91 -1.94
CA ARG A 376 -8.75 -23.06 -2.85
C ARG A 376 -7.61 -23.27 -3.85
N THR A 377 -6.83 -22.23 -4.16
CA THR A 377 -5.79 -22.27 -5.18
C THR A 377 -4.38 -22.44 -4.62
N GLY A 378 -4.21 -22.39 -3.29
CA GLY A 378 -2.93 -22.59 -2.61
C GLY A 378 -2.80 -21.79 -1.31
N THR A 379 -1.63 -21.89 -0.68
CA THR A 379 -1.30 -21.12 0.53
C THR A 379 -0.52 -19.87 0.17
N PHE A 380 -0.97 -18.72 0.65
CA PHE A 380 -0.38 -17.41 0.36
C PHE A 380 -0.03 -16.65 1.64
N ARG A 381 1.17 -16.04 1.67
CA ARG A 381 1.52 -15.04 2.69
C ARG A 381 0.85 -13.71 2.39
N ARG A 382 0.13 -13.15 3.35
CA ARG A 382 -0.56 -11.85 3.22
C ARG A 382 -0.45 -11.03 4.51
N PRO A 383 -0.41 -9.69 4.44
CA PRO A 383 -0.48 -8.87 5.63
C PRO A 383 -1.90 -8.85 6.20
N VAL A 384 -2.01 -8.68 7.52
CA VAL A 384 -3.30 -8.51 8.21
C VAL A 384 -4.07 -7.29 7.70
N GLY A 385 -3.38 -6.22 7.29
CA GLY A 385 -4.00 -5.02 6.73
C GLY A 385 -4.71 -5.22 5.36
N LYS A 386 -4.57 -6.39 4.74
CA LYS A 386 -5.33 -6.79 3.54
C LYS A 386 -6.31 -7.92 3.81
N LEU A 387 -6.58 -8.23 5.07
CA LEU A 387 -7.48 -9.30 5.47
C LEU A 387 -8.67 -8.73 6.21
N VAL A 388 -9.84 -9.35 5.99
CA VAL A 388 -11.01 -9.11 6.82
C VAL A 388 -11.48 -10.40 7.45
N VAL A 389 -11.49 -10.44 8.78
CA VAL A 389 -12.01 -11.60 9.53
C VAL A 389 -13.53 -11.65 9.35
N LEU A 390 -14.00 -12.73 8.73
CA LEU A 390 -15.42 -13.01 8.52
C LEU A 390 -16.00 -13.83 9.66
N LEU A 391 -15.35 -14.94 10.02
CA LEU A 391 -15.75 -15.83 11.11
C LEU A 391 -14.56 -16.04 12.03
N LYS A 392 -14.82 -15.95 13.33
CA LYS A 392 -13.84 -16.29 14.35
C LYS A 392 -13.72 -17.81 14.45
N LYS A 393 -12.55 -18.30 14.86
CA LYS A 393 -12.34 -19.73 15.15
C LYS A 393 -13.48 -20.35 15.99
N GLU A 394 -13.91 -19.66 17.05
CA GLU A 394 -14.98 -20.10 17.97
C GLU A 394 -16.34 -20.28 17.24
N GLU A 395 -16.66 -19.39 16.31
CA GLU A 395 -17.90 -19.42 15.51
C GLU A 395 -17.80 -20.41 14.34
N ALA A 396 -16.62 -20.56 13.74
CA ALA A 396 -16.37 -21.49 12.64
C ALA A 396 -16.45 -22.96 13.08
N THR A 397 -16.02 -23.26 14.32
CA THR A 397 -16.08 -24.62 14.90
C THR A 397 -17.52 -25.03 15.22
N GLN A 398 -18.38 -24.09 15.63
CA GLN A 398 -19.80 -24.35 15.89
C GLN A 398 -20.66 -24.45 14.62
N ALA A 399 -20.23 -23.83 13.52
CA ALA A 399 -20.94 -23.84 12.25
C ALA A 399 -20.72 -25.13 11.41
N ALA A 400 -19.87 -26.08 11.86
CA ALA A 400 -19.52 -27.25 11.06
C ALA A 400 -19.37 -28.55 11.87
N PRO A 401 -20.40 -29.42 11.86
CA PRO A 401 -20.23 -30.87 11.98
C PRO A 401 -20.05 -31.56 10.61
N GLY A 402 -19.78 -30.81 9.52
CA GLY A 402 -19.53 -31.34 8.18
C GLY A 402 -18.79 -30.31 7.34
N GLY A 403 -17.54 -30.57 7.00
CA GLY A 403 -16.62 -29.57 6.45
C GLY A 403 -16.94 -29.14 5.02
N GLU A 404 -17.63 -28.01 4.83
CA GLU A 404 -17.65 -27.28 3.54
C GLU A 404 -17.93 -25.77 3.76
N LEU A 405 -16.91 -24.99 4.12
CA LEU A 405 -17.00 -23.52 4.29
C LEU A 405 -16.60 -22.71 3.04
N LEU A 406 -16.26 -23.37 1.92
CA LEU A 406 -15.63 -22.75 0.74
C LEU A 406 -16.54 -22.67 -0.50
N ARG A 407 -17.85 -22.43 -0.35
CA ARG A 407 -18.74 -22.13 -1.50
C ARG A 407 -19.02 -20.61 -1.58
N THR A 408 -18.65 -20.00 -2.70
CA THR A 408 -19.19 -18.70 -3.15
C THR A 408 -20.48 -18.96 -3.94
N PRO A 409 -21.51 -18.11 -3.82
CA PRO A 409 -22.67 -18.21 -4.69
C PRO A 409 -22.28 -17.81 -6.12
N SER A 410 -22.79 -18.58 -7.09
CA SER A 410 -22.69 -18.34 -8.53
C SER A 410 -23.26 -16.99 -8.94
#